data_AF-A0A846CCR4-F1
#
_entry.id   AF-A0A846CCR4-F1
#
_cell.length_a   1.000
_cell.length_b   1.000
_cell.length_c   1.000
_cell.angle_alpha   90.00
_cell.angle_beta   90.00
_cell.angle_gamma   90.00
#
_symmetry.space_group_name_H-M   'P 1'
#
loop_
_entity.id
_entity.type
_entity.pdbx_description
1 polymer ?
#
loop_
_entity_poly.entity_id
_entity_poly.type
_entity_poly.pdbx_seq_one_letter_code
_entity_poly.pdbx_strand_id
1 'polypeptide(L)' 'MSSKVYQYAFINLGEAFKRFFQGFGKYPRFNKKGKSDSFTINNCGKSIELNDWCHKLPFIGVVKTYEPIEAITNLITLVS' A
#
# COMPACT_ATOMS: atom_id res chain seq x y z
N MET A 1 -9.92 7.65 -13.18
CA MET A 1 -9.71 7.11 -11.82
C MET A 1 -10.23 5.68 -11.79
N SER A 2 -9.37 4.71 -11.44
CA SER A 2 -9.69 3.27 -11.57
C SER A 2 -10.68 2.80 -10.50
N SER A 3 -11.73 2.07 -10.92
CA SER A 3 -12.80 1.54 -10.04
C SER A 3 -12.28 0.73 -8.85
N LYS A 4 -11.12 0.08 -8.99
CA LYS A 4 -10.51 -0.75 -7.94
C LYS A 4 -10.04 0.04 -6.72
N VAL A 5 -9.58 1.28 -6.89
CA VAL A 5 -9.12 2.11 -5.76
C VAL A 5 -10.28 2.37 -4.79
N TYR A 6 -11.48 2.64 -5.32
CA TYR A 6 -12.68 2.81 -4.51
C TYR A 6 -13.09 1.51 -3.81
N GLN A 7 -13.00 0.36 -4.48
CA GLN A 7 -13.30 -0.94 -3.87
C GLN A 7 -12.42 -1.19 -2.63
N TYR A 8 -11.10 -0.99 -2.74
CA TYR A 8 -10.20 -1.14 -1.60
C TYR A 8 -10.46 -0.12 -0.49
N ALA A 9 -10.78 1.12 -0.85
CA ALA A 9 -11.13 2.13 0.15
C ALA A 9 -12.33 1.70 1.01
N PHE A 10 -13.38 1.14 0.38
CA PHE A 10 -14.54 0.63 1.11
C PHE A 10 -14.22 -0.61 1.95
N ILE A 11 -13.43 -1.55 1.43
CA ILE A 11 -13.01 -2.75 2.17
C ILE A 11 -12.23 -2.36 3.42
N ASN A 12 -11.20 -1.52 3.28
CA ASN A 12 -10.35 -1.10 4.39
C ASN A 12 -11.14 -0.29 5.42
N LEU A 13 -12.11 0.51 4.97
CA LEU A 13 -13.00 1.24 5.87
C LEU A 13 -13.88 0.29 6.70
N GLY A 14 -14.50 -0.69 6.06
CA GLY A 14 -15.34 -1.68 6.73
C GLY A 14 -14.57 -2.49 7.77
N GLU A 15 -13.35 -2.92 7.43
CA GLU A 15 -12.49 -3.64 8.36
C GLU A 15 -12.06 -2.78 9.55
N ALA A 16 -11.69 -1.53 9.33
CA ALA A 16 -11.30 -0.60 10.39
C ALA A 16 -12.46 -0.38 11.39
N PHE A 17 -13.68 -0.18 10.89
CA PHE A 17 -14.86 -0.06 11.76
C PHE A 17 -15.20 -1.36 12.48
N LYS A 18 -15.08 -2.52 11.81
CA LYS A 18 -15.26 -3.82 12.46
C LYS A 18 -14.32 -3.99 13.65
N ARG A 19 -13.04 -3.64 13.50
CA ARG A 19 -12.04 -3.70 14.60
C ARG A 19 -12.35 -2.71 15.71
N PHE A 20 -12.82 -1.51 15.37
CA PHE A 20 -13.25 -0.51 16.34
C PHE A 20 -14.42 -1.01 17.20
N PHE A 21 -15.47 -1.57 16.58
CA PHE A 21 -16.63 -2.10 17.31
C PHE A 21 -16.29 -3.36 18.14
N GLN A 22 -15.30 -4.14 17.71
CA GLN A 22 -14.78 -5.27 18.47
C GLN A 22 -13.83 -4.87 19.62
N GLY A 23 -13.51 -3.57 19.77
CA GLY A 23 -12.61 -3.08 20.81
C GLY A 23 -11.12 -3.32 20.55
N PHE A 24 -10.74 -3.83 19.38
CA PHE A 24 -9.33 -4.07 19.01
C PHE A 24 -8.59 -2.82 18.55
N GLY A 25 -9.28 -1.68 18.40
CA GLY A 25 -8.68 -0.46 17.87
C GLY A 25 -9.44 0.82 18.22
N LYS A 26 -8.80 1.96 17.96
CA LYS A 26 -9.40 3.29 18.12
C LYS A 26 -10.28 3.63 16.92
N TYR A 27 -11.08 4.70 17.05
CA TYR A 27 -11.90 5.20 15.96
C TYR A 27 -11.06 5.44 14.69
N PRO A 28 -11.46 4.88 13.53
CA PRO A 28 -10.72 5.03 12.28
C PRO A 28 -10.53 6.49 11.88
N ARG A 29 -9.34 6.85 11.42
CA ARG A 29 -9.03 8.21 10.94
C ARG A 29 -8.50 8.13 9.52
N PHE A 30 -9.00 9.01 8.67
CA PHE A 30 -8.48 9.14 7.30
C PHE A 30 -7.08 9.74 7.32
N ASN A 31 -6.20 9.19 6.49
CA ASN A 31 -4.85 9.72 6.33
C ASN A 31 -4.90 11.11 5.69
N LYS A 32 -4.32 12.09 6.39
CA LYS A 32 -4.11 13.43 5.85
C LYS A 32 -2.88 13.42 4.95
N LYS A 33 -3.01 13.94 3.73
CA LYS A 33 -1.89 14.11 2.80
C LYS A 33 -1.01 15.29 3.22
N GLY A 34 0.28 15.22 2.89
CA GLY A 34 1.26 16.31 3.08
C GLY A 34 2.20 16.15 4.28
N LYS A 35 2.13 15.04 5.02
CA LYS A 35 3.14 14.66 6.03
C LYS A 35 3.41 13.16 5.90
N SER A 36 4.63 12.80 5.51
CA SER A 36 5.06 11.40 5.31
C SER A 36 4.04 10.58 4.52
N ASP A 37 3.83 10.95 3.25
CA ASP A 37 2.81 10.31 2.43
C ASP A 37 3.14 8.85 2.15
N SER A 38 2.28 7.95 2.63
CA SER A 38 2.31 6.54 2.26
C SER A 38 1.56 6.32 0.94
N PHE A 39 2.09 5.40 0.14
CA PHE A 39 1.47 4.94 -1.10
C PHE A 39 1.25 3.43 -1.01
N THR A 40 0.15 2.95 -1.61
CA THR A 40 -0.17 1.53 -1.68
C THR A 40 -0.24 1.15 -3.15
N ILE A 41 0.56 0.15 -3.54
CA ILE A 41 0.60 -0.32 -4.92
C ILE A 41 -0.09 -1.66 -4.98
N ASN A 42 -1.34 -1.65 -5.45
CA ASN A 42 -2.05 -2.88 -5.75
C ASN A 42 -1.76 -3.28 -7.19
N ASN A 43 -0.96 -4.32 -7.32
CA ASN A 43 -0.33 -4.67 -8.57
C ASN A 43 -1.29 -5.23 -9.64
N CYS A 44 -2.56 -5.49 -9.29
CA CYS A 44 -3.51 -6.16 -10.18
C CYS A 44 -2.93 -7.41 -10.90
N GLY A 45 -1.95 -8.08 -10.29
CA GLY A 45 -1.24 -9.24 -10.86
C GLY A 45 -0.03 -8.97 -11.76
N LYS A 46 0.47 -7.73 -11.93
CA LYS A 46 1.57 -7.40 -12.86
C LYS A 46 2.95 -7.25 -12.20
N SER A 47 3.80 -8.27 -12.11
CA SER A 47 5.15 -8.16 -11.49
C SER A 47 5.82 -6.76 -11.49
N ILE A 48 6.11 -6.22 -10.31
CA ILE A 48 6.91 -5.00 -10.16
C ILE A 48 8.36 -5.44 -10.07
N GLU A 49 9.18 -5.02 -11.02
CA GLU A 49 10.62 -5.23 -10.98
C GLU A 49 11.22 -4.32 -9.90
N LEU A 50 11.71 -4.95 -8.83
CA LEU A 50 12.45 -4.28 -7.78
C LEU A 50 13.93 -4.58 -8.01
N ASN A 51 14.73 -3.54 -8.24
CA ASN A 51 16.19 -3.65 -8.23
C ASN A 51 16.71 -3.69 -6.78
N ASP A 52 18.02 -3.66 -6.54
CA ASP A 52 18.53 -3.72 -5.17
C ASP A 52 18.17 -2.47 -4.34
N TRP A 53 18.56 -1.26 -4.79
CA TRP A 53 18.46 -0.02 -3.99
C TRP A 53 17.53 1.04 -4.59
N CYS A 54 17.19 0.92 -5.88
CA CYS A 54 16.46 1.92 -6.65
C CYS A 54 15.38 1.27 -7.51
N HIS A 55 14.11 1.50 -7.18
CA HIS A 55 12.99 0.82 -7.83
C HIS A 55 12.13 1.81 -8.62
N LYS A 56 11.71 1.42 -9.83
CA LYS A 56 10.79 2.22 -10.64
C LYS A 56 9.37 1.80 -10.33
N LEU A 57 8.65 2.64 -9.58
CA LEU A 57 7.29 2.39 -9.17
C LEU A 57 6.29 3.15 -10.06
N PRO A 58 5.14 2.52 -10.39
CA PRO A 58 4.10 3.20 -11.14
C PRO A 58 3.55 4.39 -10.33
N PHE A 59 3.23 5.48 -11.03
CA PHE A 59 2.65 6.74 -10.51
C PHE A 59 3.57 7.64 -9.67
N ILE A 60 4.55 7.10 -8.93
CA ILE A 60 5.42 7.91 -8.07
C ILE A 60 6.86 8.05 -8.59
N GLY A 61 7.26 7.25 -9.58
CA GLY A 61 8.59 7.34 -10.19
C GLY A 61 9.63 6.46 -9.48
N VAL A 62 10.88 6.90 -9.44
CA VAL A 62 11.99 6.14 -8.87
C VAL A 62 12.08 6.37 -7.37
N VAL A 63 12.10 5.30 -6.58
CA VAL A 63 12.23 5.34 -5.13
C VAL A 63 13.52 4.65 -4.71
N LYS A 64 14.25 5.26 -3.76
CA LYS A 64 15.44 4.70 -3.14
C LYS A 64 15.10 4.12 -1.78
N THR A 65 15.59 2.92 -1.50
CA THR A 65 15.49 2.29 -0.18
C THR A 65 16.80 2.44 0.58
N TYR A 66 16.71 2.41 1.91
CA TYR A 66 17.90 2.43 2.77
C TYR A 66 18.56 1.06 2.87
N GLU A 67 17.80 0.00 2.62
CA GLU A 67 18.23 -1.39 2.63
C GLU A 67 17.92 -2.01 1.26
N PRO A 68 18.78 -2.91 0.76
CA PRO A 68 18.51 -3.62 -0.47
C PRO A 68 17.28 -4.51 -0.28
N ILE A 69 16.29 -4.38 -1.17
CA ILE A 69 15.15 -5.30 -1.14
C ILE A 69 15.55 -6.54 -1.94
N GLU A 70 15.80 -7.66 -1.25
CA GLU A 70 16.00 -8.98 -1.87
C GLU A 70 14.68 -9.51 -2.44
N ALA A 71 14.19 -8.88 -3.52
CA ALA A 71 13.02 -9.33 -4.23
C ALA A 71 13.42 -10.41 -5.25
N ILE A 72 13.68 -11.63 -4.77
CA ILE A 72 13.82 -12.79 -5.65
C ILE A 72 12.43 -13.09 -6.22
N THR A 73 12.04 -12.44 -7.33
CA THR A 73 10.91 -12.80 -8.22
C THR A 73 9.73 -13.52 -7.55
N ASN A 74 9.30 -13.04 -6.39
CA ASN A 74 8.23 -13.64 -5.60
C ASN A 74 7.45 -12.48 -5.01
N LEU A 75 6.43 -12.09 -5.76
CA LEU A 75 5.16 -11.55 -5.30
C LEU A 75 5.18 -10.91 -3.90
N ILE A 76 5.89 -9.78 -3.75
CA ILE A 76 5.77 -8.98 -2.53
C ILE A 76 4.40 -8.33 -2.56
N THR A 77 3.43 -9.03 -1.98
CA THR A 77 2.11 -8.51 -1.67
C THR A 77 2.31 -7.63 -0.44
N LEU A 78 2.46 -6.32 -0.64
CA LEU A 78 2.40 -5.35 0.46
C LEU A 78 0.94 -5.32 0.94
N VAL A 79 0.61 -6.22 1.87
CA VAL A 79 -0.68 -6.27 2.54
C VAL A 79 -0.76 -5.04 3.45
N SER A 80 -1.74 -4.18 3.20
CA SER A 80 -2.19 -3.15 4.14
C SER A 80 -3.02 -3.76 5.26
#